data_AF-A0A1I3ZFQ9-F1
#
_entry.id   AF-A0A1I3ZFQ9-F1
#
_cell.length_a   1.000
_cell.length_b   1.000
_cell.length_c   1.000
_cell.angle_alpha   90.00
_cell.angle_beta   90.00
_cell.angle_gamma   90.00
#
_symmetry.space_group_name_H-M   'P 1'
#
loop_
_entity.id
_entity.type
_entity.pdbx_description
1 polymer ?
#
loop_
_entity_poly.entity_id
_entity_poly.type
_entity_poly.pdbx_seq_one_letter_code
_entity_poly.pdbx_strand_id
1 'polypeptide(L)'
;MKKTTLTLLGLCLTVLIFGQTNTNEKLIELGKAYKDFMFRNEPTKEVFKDVKANVPTDLQTATDFIIQTITTKNKLLTHRFLSRPDDQTLKQIFIIRAINLNLREENQVDNNKLIDSLTSENIPTYELVDNYYGMLFTAVGNKNQPFDFLKIDFKLKDYKLRDDTEKGILFLCCMDYCGKTIWGYMNVVKPPNTQKAYENIKKYPKFNGRPYYQYTDFYFTDFEMNIVKDKGIQSYKSYYLNKYYETLLSHLICLNKEDGTDKEINDLLLGSILKERNLYKYTKYKDILEEIFKEQKQE
;
A
#
# COMPACT_ATOMS: atom_id res chain seq x y z
N MET A 1 -35.54 -15.70 41.24
CA MET A 1 -34.29 -15.04 40.79
C MET A 1 -33.39 -15.93 39.93
N LYS A 2 -33.16 -17.23 40.23
CA LYS A 2 -32.28 -18.11 39.43
C LYS A 2 -32.76 -18.44 38.00
N LYS A 3 -34.08 -18.57 37.77
CA LYS A 3 -34.61 -18.87 36.42
C LYS A 3 -34.47 -17.69 35.46
N THR A 4 -34.73 -16.47 35.92
CA THR A 4 -34.64 -15.24 35.10
C THR A 4 -33.20 -14.90 34.70
N THR A 5 -32.21 -15.19 35.54
CA THR A 5 -30.78 -15.02 35.20
C THR A 5 -30.32 -16.04 34.16
N LEU A 6 -30.82 -17.28 34.21
CA LEU A 6 -30.46 -18.32 33.24
C LEU A 6 -31.03 -18.04 31.84
N THR A 7 -32.28 -17.53 31.76
CA THR A 7 -32.88 -17.13 30.47
C THR A 7 -32.21 -15.90 29.86
N LEU A 8 -31.82 -14.92 30.69
CA LEU A 8 -31.10 -13.73 30.23
C LEU A 8 -29.70 -14.10 29.71
N LEU A 9 -29.01 -15.02 30.39
CA LEU A 9 -27.69 -15.51 29.96
C LEU A 9 -27.78 -16.27 28.63
N GLY A 10 -28.79 -17.14 28.46
CA GLY A 10 -29.03 -17.87 27.22
C GLY A 10 -29.36 -16.96 26.04
N LEU A 11 -30.16 -15.90 26.26
CA LEU A 11 -30.47 -14.92 25.23
C LEU A 11 -29.22 -14.14 24.80
N CYS A 12 -28.39 -13.70 25.77
CA CYS A 12 -27.12 -13.02 25.48
C CYS A 12 -26.13 -13.92 24.70
N LEU A 13 -26.03 -15.20 25.05
CA LEU A 13 -25.19 -16.17 24.34
C LEU A 13 -25.64 -16.35 22.88
N THR A 14 -26.95 -16.45 22.62
CA THR A 14 -27.44 -16.57 21.24
C THR A 14 -27.19 -15.31 20.41
N VAL A 15 -27.40 -14.11 20.97
CA VAL A 15 -27.16 -12.85 20.26
C VAL A 15 -25.68 -12.68 19.90
N LEU A 16 -24.77 -13.10 20.76
CA LEU A 16 -23.33 -13.05 20.49
C LEU A 16 -22.91 -13.99 19.36
N ILE A 17 -23.43 -15.23 19.35
CA ILE A 17 -23.11 -16.21 18.31
C ILE A 17 -23.67 -15.77 16.95
N PHE A 18 -24.93 -15.32 16.89
CA PHE A 18 -25.52 -14.84 15.63
C PHE A 18 -24.85 -13.56 15.10
N GLY A 19 -24.43 -12.65 16.00
CA GLY A 19 -23.68 -11.45 15.62
C GLY A 19 -22.33 -11.79 15.00
N GLN A 20 -21.58 -12.72 15.59
CA GLN A 20 -20.26 -13.14 15.09
C GLN A 20 -20.37 -13.86 13.74
N THR A 21 -21.34 -14.76 13.56
CA THR A 21 -21.55 -15.46 12.28
C THR A 21 -21.84 -14.47 11.15
N ASN A 22 -22.70 -13.47 11.37
CA ASN A 22 -23.00 -12.45 10.37
C ASN A 22 -21.76 -11.63 9.96
N THR A 23 -20.89 -11.29 10.92
CA THR A 23 -19.65 -10.56 10.63
C THR A 23 -18.68 -11.41 9.80
N ASN A 24 -18.49 -12.68 10.15
CA ASN A 24 -17.61 -13.57 9.40
C ASN A 24 -18.12 -13.77 7.97
N GLU A 25 -19.42 -14.01 7.78
CA GLU A 25 -20.02 -14.12 6.45
C GLU A 25 -19.76 -12.87 5.60
N LYS A 26 -19.95 -11.67 6.18
CA LYS A 26 -19.69 -10.42 5.46
C LYS A 26 -18.20 -10.21 5.15
N LEU A 27 -17.27 -10.57 6.05
CA LEU A 27 -15.84 -10.54 5.75
C LEU A 27 -15.47 -11.45 4.57
N ILE A 28 -16.06 -12.65 4.51
CA ILE A 28 -15.86 -13.62 3.41
C ILE A 28 -16.41 -13.06 2.11
N GLU A 29 -17.61 -12.48 2.14
CA GLU A 29 -18.23 -11.83 0.97
C GLU A 29 -17.34 -10.70 0.42
N LEU A 30 -16.84 -9.83 1.29
CA LEU A 30 -15.90 -8.76 0.91
C LEU A 30 -14.60 -9.30 0.33
N GLY A 31 -14.06 -10.39 0.90
CA GLY A 31 -12.86 -11.07 0.40
C GLY A 31 -13.05 -11.63 -1.01
N LYS A 32 -14.22 -12.23 -1.29
CA LYS A 32 -14.58 -12.70 -2.64
C LYS A 32 -14.74 -11.54 -3.63
N ALA A 33 -15.49 -10.50 -3.25
CA ALA A 33 -15.67 -9.32 -4.09
C ALA A 33 -14.32 -8.65 -4.42
N TYR A 34 -13.43 -8.53 -3.42
CA TYR A 34 -12.08 -8.02 -3.65
C TYR A 34 -11.29 -8.93 -4.61
N LYS A 35 -11.25 -10.24 -4.37
CA LYS A 35 -10.56 -11.21 -5.25
C LYS A 35 -10.99 -11.06 -6.71
N ASP A 36 -12.30 -11.00 -6.92
CA ASP A 36 -12.89 -11.04 -8.25
C ASP A 36 -12.71 -9.71 -8.97
N PHE A 37 -12.77 -8.58 -8.26
CA PHE A 37 -12.83 -7.25 -8.88
C PHE A 37 -11.66 -6.31 -8.53
N MET A 38 -10.62 -6.72 -7.82
CA MET A 38 -9.48 -5.82 -7.49
C MET A 38 -8.62 -5.41 -8.70
N PHE A 39 -8.79 -6.09 -9.84
CA PHE A 39 -8.04 -5.83 -11.07
C PHE A 39 -8.83 -4.92 -12.02
N ARG A 40 -8.79 -5.15 -13.34
CA ARG A 40 -9.36 -4.22 -14.34
C ARG A 40 -10.86 -4.42 -14.62
N ASN A 41 -11.44 -5.55 -14.26
CA ASN A 41 -12.86 -5.82 -14.46
C ASN A 41 -13.73 -5.03 -13.47
N GLU A 42 -14.99 -4.77 -13.84
CA GLU A 42 -15.92 -3.97 -13.05
C GLU A 42 -17.06 -4.83 -12.46
N PRO A 43 -17.49 -4.58 -11.21
CA PRO A 43 -18.67 -5.20 -10.64
C PRO A 43 -19.96 -4.71 -11.30
N THR A 44 -20.99 -5.58 -11.38
CA THR A 44 -22.34 -5.17 -11.77
C THR A 44 -23.03 -4.37 -10.66
N LYS A 45 -24.17 -3.74 -10.97
CA LYS A 45 -24.98 -3.03 -9.98
C LYS A 45 -25.51 -3.97 -8.90
N GLU A 46 -25.83 -5.20 -9.27
CA GLU A 46 -26.29 -6.26 -8.39
C GLU A 46 -25.20 -6.63 -7.40
N VAL A 47 -23.95 -6.84 -7.86
CA VAL A 47 -22.82 -7.10 -6.96
C VAL A 47 -22.63 -5.95 -5.97
N PHE A 48 -22.74 -4.70 -6.41
CA PHE A 48 -22.66 -3.56 -5.48
C PHE A 48 -23.81 -3.50 -4.48
N LYS A 49 -25.02 -3.92 -4.88
CA LYS A 49 -26.17 -3.98 -4.00
C LYS A 49 -25.95 -5.03 -2.91
N ASP A 50 -25.44 -6.20 -3.29
CA ASP A 50 -25.20 -7.31 -2.38
C ASP A 50 -24.11 -6.96 -1.36
N VAL A 51 -22.97 -6.45 -1.84
CA VAL A 51 -21.85 -6.01 -0.99
C VAL A 51 -22.29 -4.98 0.06
N LYS A 52 -23.22 -4.09 -0.29
CA LYS A 52 -23.75 -3.04 0.61
C LYS A 52 -24.89 -3.50 1.51
N ALA A 53 -25.49 -4.67 1.27
CA ALA A 53 -26.61 -5.15 2.05
C ALA A 53 -26.14 -5.74 3.39
N ASN A 54 -26.92 -5.54 4.46
CA ASN A 54 -26.72 -6.19 5.76
C ASN A 54 -25.29 -6.04 6.33
N VAL A 55 -24.64 -4.90 6.10
CA VAL A 55 -23.29 -4.63 6.61
C VAL A 55 -23.35 -4.34 8.11
N PRO A 56 -22.64 -5.11 8.96
CA PRO A 56 -22.52 -4.79 10.38
C PRO A 56 -21.94 -3.40 10.59
N THR A 57 -22.44 -2.67 11.60
CA THR A 57 -22.05 -1.26 11.84
C THR A 57 -20.55 -1.10 12.03
N ASP A 58 -19.91 -2.05 12.70
CA ASP A 58 -18.48 -2.08 12.96
C ASP A 58 -17.62 -2.46 11.74
N LEU A 59 -18.24 -2.88 10.64
CA LEU A 59 -17.56 -3.25 9.38
C LEU A 59 -17.83 -2.24 8.25
N GLN A 60 -18.59 -1.17 8.52
CA GLN A 60 -18.99 -0.19 7.50
C GLN A 60 -17.77 0.49 6.85
N THR A 61 -16.77 0.89 7.63
CA THR A 61 -15.57 1.57 7.11
C THR A 61 -14.73 0.65 6.22
N ALA A 62 -14.52 -0.60 6.65
CA ALA A 62 -13.82 -1.60 5.84
C ALA A 62 -14.60 -1.93 4.55
N THR A 63 -15.91 -2.05 4.63
CA THR A 63 -16.79 -2.27 3.48
C THR A 63 -16.69 -1.14 2.46
N ASP A 64 -16.79 0.12 2.93
CA ASP A 64 -16.65 1.29 2.07
C ASP A 64 -15.28 1.35 1.39
N PHE A 65 -14.21 0.98 2.10
CA PHE A 65 -12.88 0.85 1.52
C PHE A 65 -12.84 -0.21 0.42
N ILE A 66 -13.30 -1.44 0.69
CA ILE A 66 -13.32 -2.52 -0.31
C ILE A 66 -14.13 -2.13 -1.54
N ILE A 67 -15.30 -1.51 -1.37
CA ILE A 67 -16.10 -0.98 -2.48
C ILE A 67 -15.26 -0.01 -3.33
N GLN A 68 -14.51 0.91 -2.71
CA GLN A 68 -13.63 1.80 -3.47
C GLN A 68 -12.49 1.05 -4.17
N THR A 69 -11.96 -0.02 -3.59
CA THR A 69 -10.90 -0.81 -4.24
C THR A 69 -11.35 -1.56 -5.50
N ILE A 70 -12.65 -1.83 -5.62
CA ILE A 70 -13.23 -2.53 -6.79
C ILE A 70 -13.92 -1.58 -7.79
N THR A 71 -14.08 -0.30 -7.44
CA THR A 71 -14.73 0.73 -8.25
C THR A 71 -13.73 1.45 -9.16
N THR A 72 -14.09 1.70 -10.42
CA THR A 72 -13.31 2.56 -11.33
C THR A 72 -13.53 4.04 -11.05
N LYS A 73 -12.53 4.88 -11.31
CA LYS A 73 -12.54 6.31 -10.91
C LYS A 73 -12.87 6.48 -9.42
N ASN A 74 -12.26 5.62 -8.60
CA ASN A 74 -12.52 5.60 -7.16
C ASN A 74 -12.03 6.86 -6.45
N LYS A 75 -12.46 7.00 -5.20
CA LYS A 75 -12.15 8.13 -4.32
C LYS A 75 -11.02 7.82 -3.33
N LEU A 76 -10.21 6.79 -3.58
CA LEU A 76 -9.17 6.33 -2.64
C LEU A 76 -8.09 7.38 -2.35
N LEU A 77 -7.88 8.34 -3.26
CA LEU A 77 -6.93 9.45 -3.05
C LEU A 77 -7.58 10.68 -2.37
N THR A 78 -8.75 10.54 -1.78
CA THR A 78 -9.38 11.61 -0.98
C THR A 78 -8.91 11.55 0.47
N HIS A 79 -9.02 12.68 1.18
CA HIS A 79 -8.63 12.80 2.59
C HIS A 79 -9.21 11.68 3.48
N ARG A 80 -10.46 11.25 3.22
CA ARG A 80 -11.12 10.15 3.95
C ARG A 80 -10.33 8.84 3.94
N PHE A 81 -9.77 8.44 2.80
CA PHE A 81 -9.08 7.15 2.64
C PHE A 81 -7.56 7.28 2.75
N LEU A 82 -7.01 8.48 2.57
CA LEU A 82 -5.61 8.74 2.88
C LEU A 82 -5.37 8.86 4.38
N SER A 83 -6.37 9.33 5.13
CA SER A 83 -6.32 9.35 6.60
C SER A 83 -6.25 7.94 7.17
N ARG A 84 -5.41 7.76 8.18
CA ARG A 84 -5.26 6.50 8.91
C ARG A 84 -6.59 6.10 9.55
N PRO A 85 -7.17 4.93 9.22
CA PRO A 85 -8.34 4.42 9.93
C PRO A 85 -7.95 3.88 11.32
N ASP A 86 -8.95 3.53 12.12
CA ASP A 86 -8.72 2.88 13.41
C ASP A 86 -8.13 1.46 13.26
N ASP A 87 -7.57 0.94 14.35
CA ASP A 87 -6.86 -0.35 14.35
C ASP A 87 -7.80 -1.53 14.06
N GLN A 88 -9.07 -1.43 14.45
CA GLN A 88 -10.08 -2.45 14.14
C GLN A 88 -10.32 -2.52 12.63
N THR A 89 -10.51 -1.38 11.97
CA THR A 89 -10.68 -1.27 10.52
C THR A 89 -9.44 -1.77 9.78
N LEU A 90 -8.24 -1.40 10.24
CA LEU A 90 -6.98 -1.90 9.68
C LEU A 90 -6.92 -3.43 9.72
N LYS A 91 -7.28 -4.03 10.86
CA LYS A 91 -7.30 -5.48 11.05
C LYS A 91 -8.37 -6.17 10.19
N GLN A 92 -9.57 -5.60 10.09
CA GLN A 92 -10.62 -6.12 9.21
C GLN A 92 -10.17 -6.14 7.73
N ILE A 93 -9.54 -5.07 7.25
CA ILE A 93 -9.03 -4.98 5.88
C ILE A 93 -7.90 -5.99 5.64
N PHE A 94 -7.04 -6.21 6.64
CA PHE A 94 -6.03 -7.27 6.60
C PHE A 94 -6.66 -8.65 6.44
N ILE A 95 -7.67 -8.97 7.25
CA ILE A 95 -8.41 -10.24 7.17
C ILE A 95 -9.07 -10.41 5.80
N ILE A 96 -9.70 -9.37 5.25
CA ILE A 96 -10.32 -9.41 3.92
C ILE A 96 -9.28 -9.72 2.83
N ARG A 97 -8.08 -9.12 2.90
CA ARG A 97 -6.98 -9.45 1.99
C ARG A 97 -6.49 -10.89 2.18
N ALA A 98 -6.37 -11.36 3.42
CA ALA A 98 -5.98 -12.73 3.72
C ALA A 98 -6.98 -13.76 3.15
N ILE A 99 -8.29 -13.48 3.23
CA ILE A 99 -9.33 -14.31 2.60
C ILE A 99 -9.15 -14.35 1.07
N ASN A 100 -8.92 -13.21 0.42
CA ASN A 100 -8.63 -13.18 -1.02
C ASN A 100 -7.41 -14.03 -1.40
N LEU A 101 -6.35 -14.00 -0.59
CA LEU A 101 -5.16 -14.82 -0.82
C LEU A 101 -5.48 -16.31 -0.61
N ASN A 102 -6.15 -16.66 0.50
CA ASN A 102 -6.56 -18.02 0.80
C ASN A 102 -7.43 -18.64 -0.32
N LEU A 103 -8.36 -17.87 -0.89
CA LEU A 103 -9.20 -18.27 -2.03
C LEU A 103 -8.42 -18.50 -3.36
N ARG A 104 -7.09 -18.32 -3.36
CA ARG A 104 -6.20 -18.60 -4.50
C ARG A 104 -5.26 -19.77 -4.24
N GLU A 105 -5.18 -20.27 -3.01
CA GLU A 105 -4.35 -21.43 -2.68
C GLU A 105 -5.03 -22.73 -3.12
N GLU A 106 -4.24 -23.77 -3.37
CA GLU A 106 -4.75 -25.11 -3.70
C GLU A 106 -5.33 -25.79 -2.46
N ASN A 107 -4.59 -25.72 -1.34
CA ASN A 107 -4.97 -26.30 -0.04
C ASN A 107 -5.52 -25.20 0.89
N GLN A 108 -6.70 -24.67 0.56
CA GLN A 108 -7.32 -23.55 1.27
C GLN A 108 -7.70 -23.93 2.69
N VAL A 109 -7.43 -23.05 3.65
CA VAL A 109 -7.97 -23.16 5.01
C VAL A 109 -9.44 -22.74 4.98
N ASP A 110 -10.29 -23.33 5.82
CA ASP A 110 -11.65 -22.83 6.00
C ASP A 110 -11.63 -21.34 6.41
N ASN A 111 -12.42 -20.51 5.74
CA ASN A 111 -12.33 -19.06 5.97
C ASN A 111 -12.80 -18.64 7.36
N ASN A 112 -13.72 -19.36 8.01
CA ASN A 112 -14.09 -19.04 9.39
C ASN A 112 -12.93 -19.33 10.33
N LYS A 113 -12.24 -20.48 10.16
CA LYS A 113 -11.03 -20.78 10.92
C LYS A 113 -9.92 -19.74 10.71
N LEU A 114 -9.74 -19.28 9.47
CA LEU A 114 -8.79 -18.22 9.15
C LEU A 114 -9.14 -16.91 9.87
N ILE A 115 -10.41 -16.50 9.82
CA ILE A 115 -10.89 -15.28 10.49
C ILE A 115 -10.69 -15.37 12.00
N ASP A 116 -11.06 -16.49 12.63
CA ASP A 116 -10.92 -16.68 14.07
C ASP A 116 -9.45 -16.62 14.51
N SER A 117 -8.56 -17.23 13.73
CA SER A 117 -7.11 -17.18 13.96
C SER A 117 -6.58 -15.75 13.89
N LEU A 118 -6.84 -15.05 12.79
CA LEU A 118 -6.32 -13.69 12.58
C LEU A 118 -6.95 -12.68 13.55
N THR A 119 -8.20 -12.87 13.95
CA THR A 119 -8.88 -12.01 14.93
C THR A 119 -8.21 -12.08 16.30
N SER A 120 -7.75 -13.28 16.69
CA SER A 120 -7.07 -13.53 17.97
C SER A 120 -5.59 -13.18 17.93
N GLU A 121 -4.98 -13.18 16.76
CA GLU A 121 -3.55 -12.93 16.57
C GLU A 121 -3.16 -11.46 16.82
N ASN A 122 -2.00 -11.25 17.44
CA ASN A 122 -1.42 -9.93 17.63
C ASN A 122 -0.56 -9.55 16.42
N ILE A 123 -1.21 -9.08 15.36
CA ILE A 123 -0.53 -8.64 14.12
C ILE A 123 0.14 -7.28 14.36
N PRO A 124 1.43 -7.10 14.03
CA PRO A 124 2.10 -5.82 14.19
C PRO A 124 1.38 -4.67 13.49
N THR A 125 1.18 -3.53 14.18
CA THR A 125 0.42 -2.41 13.62
C THR A 125 0.97 -1.91 12.28
N TYR A 126 2.29 -1.85 12.12
CA TYR A 126 2.91 -1.37 10.89
C TYR A 126 2.68 -2.30 9.69
N GLU A 127 2.51 -3.60 9.93
CA GLU A 127 2.10 -4.55 8.89
C GLU A 127 0.64 -4.31 8.46
N LEU A 128 -0.25 -4.00 9.42
CA LEU A 128 -1.63 -3.64 9.10
C LEU A 128 -1.72 -2.34 8.28
N VAL A 129 -0.87 -1.35 8.61
CA VAL A 129 -0.78 -0.07 7.90
C VAL A 129 -0.20 -0.25 6.49
N ASP A 130 0.87 -1.04 6.33
CA ASP A 130 1.43 -1.37 5.01
C ASP A 130 0.41 -2.11 4.14
N ASN A 131 -0.30 -3.08 4.72
CA ASN A 131 -1.39 -3.78 4.03
C ASN A 131 -2.46 -2.81 3.53
N TYR A 132 -2.90 -1.86 4.36
CA TYR A 132 -3.90 -0.87 4.01
C TYR A 132 -3.46 0.02 2.83
N TYR A 133 -2.32 0.69 2.95
CA TYR A 133 -1.85 1.61 1.91
C TYR A 133 -1.38 0.87 0.65
N GLY A 134 -0.83 -0.34 0.79
CA GLY A 134 -0.52 -1.22 -0.32
C GLY A 134 -1.76 -1.61 -1.15
N MET A 135 -2.86 -1.98 -0.48
CA MET A 135 -4.15 -2.22 -1.14
C MET A 135 -4.69 -0.95 -1.80
N LEU A 136 -4.60 0.20 -1.12
CA LEU A 136 -5.06 1.49 -1.61
C LEU A 136 -4.38 1.86 -2.94
N PHE A 137 -3.05 1.89 -2.98
CA PHE A 137 -2.31 2.27 -4.19
C PHE A 137 -2.42 1.23 -5.30
N THR A 138 -2.48 -0.06 -4.96
CA THR A 138 -2.75 -1.12 -5.95
C THR A 138 -4.10 -0.91 -6.62
N ALA A 139 -5.15 -0.63 -5.84
CA ALA A 139 -6.48 -0.40 -6.39
C ALA A 139 -6.57 0.89 -7.20
N VAL A 140 -6.00 2.01 -6.72
CA VAL A 140 -5.88 3.24 -7.53
C VAL A 140 -5.23 2.92 -8.86
N GLY A 141 -4.14 2.15 -8.84
CA GLY A 141 -3.44 1.78 -10.06
C GLY A 141 -4.26 0.91 -11.00
N ASN A 142 -4.99 -0.07 -10.50
CA ASN A 142 -5.80 -0.94 -11.37
C ASN A 142 -7.06 -0.24 -11.91
N LYS A 143 -7.61 0.71 -11.15
CA LYS A 143 -8.96 1.27 -11.37
C LYS A 143 -9.01 2.68 -11.92
N ASN A 144 -7.93 3.45 -11.77
CA ASN A 144 -7.84 4.83 -12.24
C ASN A 144 -6.77 4.87 -13.35
N GLN A 145 -7.17 4.40 -14.53
CA GLN A 145 -6.34 4.39 -15.72
C GLN A 145 -6.79 5.47 -16.73
N PRO A 146 -5.87 6.11 -17.46
CA PRO A 146 -4.41 5.95 -17.39
C PRO A 146 -3.81 6.51 -16.09
N PHE A 147 -2.62 6.03 -15.71
CA PHE A 147 -1.89 6.55 -14.55
C PHE A 147 -1.61 8.05 -14.69
N ASP A 148 -2.05 8.83 -13.70
CA ASP A 148 -1.78 10.27 -13.59
C ASP A 148 -1.94 10.77 -12.14
N PHE A 149 -0.83 11.06 -11.46
CA PHE A 149 -0.82 11.69 -10.14
C PHE A 149 -0.30 13.14 -10.19
N LEU A 150 -0.21 13.77 -11.37
CA LEU A 150 0.41 15.11 -11.53
C LEU A 150 -0.24 16.18 -10.64
N LYS A 151 -1.55 16.08 -10.43
CA LYS A 151 -2.34 17.02 -9.61
C LYS A 151 -2.43 16.61 -8.13
N ILE A 152 -1.83 15.49 -7.74
CA ILE A 152 -1.89 14.97 -6.39
C ILE A 152 -0.72 15.51 -5.56
N ASP A 153 -1.05 16.09 -4.41
CA ASP A 153 -0.09 16.53 -3.41
C ASP A 153 -0.49 15.95 -2.05
N PHE A 154 0.26 14.94 -1.61
CA PHE A 154 0.00 14.26 -0.35
C PHE A 154 0.45 15.13 0.84
N LYS A 155 -0.52 15.58 1.63
CA LYS A 155 -0.30 16.35 2.85
C LYS A 155 -0.25 15.42 4.05
N LEU A 156 0.91 14.82 4.31
CA LEU A 156 1.04 13.73 5.29
C LEU A 156 0.62 14.14 6.71
N LYS A 157 0.77 15.42 7.07
CA LYS A 157 0.34 15.95 8.37
C LYS A 157 -1.18 15.93 8.55
N ASP A 158 -1.95 15.90 7.47
CA ASP A 158 -3.41 15.98 7.52
C ASP A 158 -4.07 14.61 7.67
N TYR A 159 -3.30 13.52 7.52
CA TYR A 159 -3.82 12.15 7.42
C TYR A 159 -3.84 11.37 8.73
N LYS A 160 -3.65 12.04 9.88
CA LYS A 160 -3.71 11.41 11.21
C LYS A 160 -2.81 10.16 11.36
N LEU A 161 -1.72 10.10 10.60
CA LEU A 161 -0.69 9.07 10.72
C LEU A 161 -0.03 9.21 12.08
N ARG A 162 0.15 8.09 12.79
CA ARG A 162 0.54 8.07 14.20
C ARG A 162 1.94 8.63 14.44
N ASP A 163 2.86 8.30 13.55
CA ASP A 163 4.29 8.54 13.70
C ASP A 163 4.98 8.64 12.33
N ASP A 164 6.29 8.87 12.33
CA ASP A 164 7.08 8.96 11.10
C ASP A 164 7.21 7.62 10.36
N THR A 165 7.02 6.49 11.06
CA THR A 165 6.99 5.17 10.43
C THR A 165 5.78 5.04 9.52
N GLU A 166 4.58 5.42 9.98
CA GLU A 166 3.36 5.36 9.16
C GLU A 166 3.41 6.35 7.98
N LYS A 167 4.04 7.52 8.14
CA LYS A 167 4.32 8.45 7.03
C LYS A 167 5.25 7.81 6.00
N GLY A 168 6.31 7.16 6.47
CA GLY A 168 7.24 6.39 5.64
C GLY A 168 6.53 5.28 4.87
N ILE A 169 5.64 4.52 5.51
CA ILE A 169 4.86 3.45 4.88
C ILE A 169 3.97 4.00 3.76
N LEU A 170 3.16 5.04 4.03
CA LEU A 170 2.29 5.64 3.00
C LEU A 170 3.13 6.10 1.79
N PHE A 171 4.23 6.82 2.04
CA PHE A 171 5.14 7.27 1.00
C PHE A 171 5.71 6.09 0.20
N LEU A 172 6.25 5.08 0.87
CA LEU A 172 6.92 3.95 0.23
C LEU A 172 5.96 3.06 -0.55
N CYS A 173 4.74 2.82 -0.07
CA CYS A 173 3.70 2.13 -0.84
C CYS A 173 3.34 2.91 -2.12
N CYS A 174 3.23 4.25 -2.02
CA CYS A 174 2.97 5.10 -3.19
C CYS A 174 4.11 5.01 -4.22
N MET A 175 5.35 5.11 -3.74
CA MET A 175 6.53 5.10 -4.61
C MET A 175 6.84 3.73 -5.20
N ASP A 176 6.57 2.64 -4.49
CA ASP A 176 6.64 1.29 -5.05
C ASP A 176 5.64 1.13 -6.21
N TYR A 177 4.41 1.62 -6.05
CA TYR A 177 3.44 1.67 -7.16
C TYR A 177 3.95 2.53 -8.32
N CYS A 178 4.43 3.75 -8.06
CA CYS A 178 4.98 4.63 -9.10
C CYS A 178 6.13 3.95 -9.85
N GLY A 179 7.09 3.34 -9.15
CA GLY A 179 8.21 2.61 -9.74
C GLY A 179 7.76 1.46 -10.64
N LYS A 180 6.71 0.71 -10.25
CA LYS A 180 6.13 -0.35 -11.09
C LYS A 180 5.55 0.19 -12.42
N THR A 181 5.10 1.44 -12.48
CA THR A 181 4.57 2.04 -13.73
C THR A 181 5.65 2.31 -14.79
N ILE A 182 6.93 2.36 -14.39
CA ILE A 182 8.07 2.53 -15.31
C ILE A 182 8.93 1.28 -15.44
N TRP A 183 8.79 0.31 -14.52
CA TRP A 183 9.66 -0.86 -14.44
C TRP A 183 9.74 -1.65 -15.75
N GLY A 184 8.59 -1.88 -16.41
CA GLY A 184 8.56 -2.62 -17.69
C GLY A 184 9.32 -1.90 -18.81
N TYR A 185 9.20 -0.57 -18.88
CA TYR A 185 9.92 0.24 -19.87
C TYR A 185 11.43 0.24 -19.64
N MET A 186 11.85 0.22 -18.37
CA MET A 186 13.27 0.26 -18.01
C MET A 186 13.96 -1.11 -18.07
N ASN A 187 13.24 -2.18 -17.69
CA ASN A 187 13.87 -3.49 -17.45
C ASN A 187 13.51 -4.57 -18.48
N VAL A 188 12.30 -4.55 -19.05
CA VAL A 188 11.83 -5.60 -19.98
C VAL A 188 12.16 -5.24 -21.43
N VAL A 189 11.91 -4.00 -21.84
CA VAL A 189 12.21 -3.55 -23.21
C VAL A 189 13.73 -3.37 -23.39
N LYS A 190 14.26 -3.83 -24.54
CA LYS A 190 15.69 -3.72 -24.90
C LYS A 190 15.85 -3.05 -26.28
N PRO A 191 16.51 -1.88 -26.38
CA PRO A 191 17.01 -1.05 -25.27
C PRO A 191 15.86 -0.50 -24.39
N PRO A 192 16.15 -0.03 -23.16
CA PRO A 192 15.14 0.60 -22.30
C PRO A 192 14.37 1.73 -23.02
N ASN A 193 13.06 1.79 -22.83
CA ASN A 193 12.22 2.86 -23.38
C ASN A 193 12.16 4.05 -22.40
N THR A 194 13.23 4.83 -22.37
CA THR A 194 13.40 5.97 -21.46
C THR A 194 12.38 7.08 -21.70
N GLN A 195 11.98 7.31 -22.94
CA GLN A 195 10.94 8.29 -23.28
C GLN A 195 9.61 7.99 -22.57
N LYS A 196 9.07 6.76 -22.70
CA LYS A 196 7.81 6.37 -22.05
C LYS A 196 7.93 6.31 -20.53
N ALA A 197 9.08 5.89 -20.01
CA ALA A 197 9.34 5.93 -18.58
C ALA A 197 9.30 7.38 -18.06
N TYR A 198 9.96 8.31 -18.76
CA TYR A 198 10.01 9.72 -18.38
C TYR A 198 8.64 10.41 -18.47
N GLU A 199 7.83 10.09 -19.49
CA GLU A 199 6.44 10.54 -19.58
C GLU A 199 5.59 10.12 -18.37
N ASN A 200 5.82 8.92 -17.81
CA ASN A 200 5.15 8.49 -16.59
C ASN A 200 5.73 9.16 -15.35
N ILE A 201 7.05 9.33 -15.25
CA ILE A 201 7.68 10.04 -14.11
C ILE A 201 7.17 11.47 -13.98
N LYS A 202 6.93 12.16 -15.10
CA LYS A 202 6.35 13.52 -15.11
C LYS A 202 4.95 13.59 -14.49
N LYS A 203 4.28 12.46 -14.27
CA LYS A 203 2.96 12.37 -13.62
C LYS A 203 3.05 11.92 -12.16
N TYR A 204 4.24 11.78 -11.59
CA TYR A 204 4.40 11.39 -10.20
C TYR A 204 3.90 12.49 -9.25
N PRO A 205 3.47 12.13 -8.03
CA PRO A 205 2.84 13.07 -7.11
C PRO A 205 3.85 14.02 -6.47
N LYS A 206 3.31 14.99 -5.73
CA LYS A 206 4.04 15.76 -4.73
C LYS A 206 3.75 15.23 -3.34
N PHE A 207 4.67 15.48 -2.41
CA PHE A 207 4.49 15.29 -0.98
C PHE A 207 4.81 16.59 -0.27
N ASN A 208 3.85 17.08 0.52
CA ASN A 208 3.96 18.34 1.24
C ASN A 208 4.39 19.52 0.35
N GLY A 209 3.89 19.58 -0.89
CA GLY A 209 4.21 20.63 -1.87
C GLY A 209 5.53 20.42 -2.64
N ARG A 210 6.31 19.40 -2.31
CA ARG A 210 7.61 19.11 -2.95
C ARG A 210 7.52 17.92 -3.89
N PRO A 211 8.34 17.86 -4.95
CA PRO A 211 8.46 16.67 -5.78
C PRO A 211 8.74 15.41 -4.95
N TYR A 212 8.18 14.27 -5.38
CA TYR A 212 8.32 12.99 -4.66
C TYR A 212 9.76 12.61 -4.29
N TYR A 213 10.74 13.00 -5.09
CA TYR A 213 12.14 12.66 -4.85
C TYR A 213 12.76 13.44 -3.68
N GLN A 214 12.12 14.52 -3.20
CA GLN A 214 12.61 15.35 -2.10
C GLN A 214 12.10 14.92 -0.72
N TYR A 215 11.28 13.87 -0.64
CA TYR A 215 10.93 13.27 0.63
C TYR A 215 12.12 12.44 1.14
N THR A 216 12.64 12.79 2.31
CA THR A 216 13.88 12.20 2.87
C THR A 216 13.73 11.72 4.32
N ASP A 217 12.50 11.79 4.87
CA ASP A 217 12.19 11.42 6.25
C ASP A 217 12.10 9.89 6.43
N PHE A 218 13.23 9.20 6.25
CA PHE A 218 13.37 7.74 6.36
C PHE A 218 14.20 7.30 7.56
N TYR A 219 14.29 8.13 8.59
CA TYR A 219 15.06 7.85 9.81
C TYR A 219 14.22 7.17 10.92
N PHE A 220 13.00 6.72 10.60
CA PHE A 220 12.16 5.91 11.51
C PHE A 220 12.79 4.54 11.84
N THR A 221 12.33 3.83 12.88
CA THR A 221 12.89 2.51 13.22
C THR A 221 12.52 1.47 12.17
N ASP A 222 13.51 0.69 11.69
CA ASP A 222 13.21 -0.42 10.78
C ASP A 222 12.42 -1.52 11.51
N PHE A 223 11.60 -2.26 10.77
CA PHE A 223 10.85 -3.38 11.28
C PHE A 223 10.85 -4.50 10.23
N GLU A 224 10.48 -5.70 10.65
CA GLU A 224 10.48 -6.86 9.77
C GLU A 224 9.06 -7.38 9.56
N MET A 225 8.78 -7.86 8.35
CA MET A 225 7.52 -8.52 7.99
C MET A 225 7.73 -9.45 6.80
N ASN A 226 6.74 -10.30 6.52
CA ASN A 226 6.74 -11.12 5.31
C ASN A 226 6.23 -10.30 4.11
N ILE A 227 7.16 -9.74 3.33
CA ILE A 227 6.82 -8.83 2.22
C ILE A 227 6.58 -9.62 0.93
N VAL A 228 7.50 -10.53 0.59
CA VAL A 228 7.40 -11.40 -0.58
C VAL A 228 7.09 -12.81 -0.11
N LYS A 229 5.97 -13.36 -0.60
CA LYS A 229 5.55 -14.74 -0.33
C LYS A 229 6.74 -15.70 -0.51
N ASP A 230 6.88 -16.62 0.44
CA ASP A 230 7.90 -17.68 0.46
C ASP A 230 9.36 -17.20 0.62
N LYS A 231 9.61 -15.92 0.90
CA LYS A 231 10.96 -15.40 1.22
C LYS A 231 11.25 -15.23 2.70
N GLY A 232 10.28 -15.54 3.56
CA GLY A 232 10.41 -15.38 5.00
C GLY A 232 10.33 -13.92 5.45
N ILE A 233 10.81 -13.68 6.67
CA ILE A 233 10.82 -12.35 7.29
C ILE A 233 11.90 -11.47 6.64
N GLN A 234 11.53 -10.25 6.27
CA GLN A 234 12.38 -9.30 5.57
C GLN A 234 12.36 -7.93 6.24
N SER A 235 13.51 -7.23 6.25
CA SER A 235 13.59 -5.82 6.62
C SER A 235 12.74 -4.96 5.69
N TYR A 236 11.83 -4.18 6.27
CA TYR A 236 10.93 -3.28 5.55
C TYR A 236 11.71 -2.23 4.77
N LYS A 237 12.66 -1.55 5.43
CA LYS A 237 13.49 -0.54 4.77
C LYS A 237 14.35 -1.13 3.68
N SER A 238 15.01 -2.26 3.93
CA SER A 238 15.88 -2.88 2.92
C SER A 238 15.10 -3.24 1.65
N TYR A 239 13.85 -3.65 1.77
CA TYR A 239 13.01 -3.94 0.61
C TYR A 239 12.53 -2.65 -0.08
N TYR A 240 11.82 -1.78 0.64
CA TYR A 240 11.13 -0.64 0.02
C TYR A 240 12.06 0.53 -0.32
N LEU A 241 13.09 0.81 0.48
CA LEU A 241 14.08 1.83 0.11
C LEU A 241 14.88 1.39 -1.11
N ASN A 242 15.28 0.11 -1.20
CA ASN A 242 15.94 -0.40 -2.40
C ASN A 242 15.08 -0.18 -3.66
N LYS A 243 13.76 -0.37 -3.58
CA LYS A 243 12.82 -0.09 -4.69
C LYS A 243 12.69 1.40 -5.00
N TYR A 244 12.71 2.24 -3.98
CA TYR A 244 12.72 3.68 -4.18
C TYR A 244 14.03 4.17 -4.81
N TYR A 245 15.19 3.66 -4.38
CA TYR A 245 16.48 3.87 -5.05
C TYR A 245 16.44 3.44 -6.52
N GLU A 246 15.89 2.27 -6.84
CA GLU A 246 15.71 1.79 -8.22
C GLU A 246 14.88 2.79 -9.06
N THR A 247 13.84 3.38 -8.45
CA THR A 247 12.99 4.40 -9.09
C THR A 247 13.75 5.71 -9.34
N LEU A 248 14.49 6.20 -8.35
CA LEU A 248 15.28 7.44 -8.46
C LEU A 248 16.42 7.30 -9.49
N LEU A 249 17.11 6.17 -9.51
CA LEU A 249 18.15 5.90 -10.51
C LEU A 249 17.55 5.77 -11.92
N SER A 250 16.37 5.16 -12.05
CA SER A 250 15.64 5.13 -13.33
C SER A 250 15.27 6.54 -13.80
N HIS A 251 14.84 7.41 -12.88
CA HIS A 251 14.59 8.82 -13.18
C HIS A 251 15.85 9.56 -13.62
N LEU A 252 16.98 9.34 -12.95
CA LEU A 252 18.27 9.91 -13.35
C LEU A 252 18.68 9.46 -14.76
N ILE A 253 18.51 8.17 -15.09
CA ILE A 253 18.78 7.67 -16.45
C ILE A 253 17.87 8.36 -17.47
N CYS A 254 16.58 8.51 -17.16
CA CYS A 254 15.64 9.20 -18.04
C CYS A 254 16.03 10.67 -18.27
N LEU A 255 16.38 11.41 -17.22
CA LEU A 255 16.85 12.79 -17.37
C LEU A 255 18.07 12.88 -18.29
N ASN A 256 19.05 11.99 -18.13
CA ASN A 256 20.25 11.98 -18.99
C ASN A 256 19.97 11.58 -20.45
N LYS A 257 18.89 10.84 -20.73
CA LYS A 257 18.55 10.35 -22.07
C LYS A 257 17.55 11.22 -22.82
N GLU A 258 16.72 11.95 -22.09
CA GLU A 258 15.62 12.76 -22.63
C GLU A 258 15.90 14.27 -22.44
N ASP A 259 17.16 14.67 -22.56
CA ASP A 259 17.66 16.06 -22.51
C ASP A 259 17.21 16.85 -21.26
N GLY A 260 17.17 16.19 -20.10
CA GLY A 260 16.98 16.84 -18.81
C GLY A 260 18.09 17.85 -18.53
N THR A 261 17.73 19.00 -17.97
CA THR A 261 18.70 20.07 -17.69
C THR A 261 19.66 19.68 -16.57
N ASP A 262 20.87 20.25 -16.57
CA ASP A 262 21.82 20.10 -15.46
C ASP A 262 21.20 20.48 -14.11
N LYS A 263 20.28 21.45 -14.12
CA LYS A 263 19.53 21.84 -12.93
C LYS A 263 18.63 20.72 -12.45
N GLU A 264 17.83 20.10 -13.32
CA GLU A 264 16.94 18.98 -12.94
C GLU A 264 17.72 17.76 -12.46
N ILE A 265 18.85 17.45 -13.12
CA ILE A 265 19.74 16.36 -12.71
C ILE A 265 20.32 16.65 -11.31
N ASN A 266 20.87 17.84 -11.09
CA ASN A 266 21.42 18.22 -9.79
C ASN A 266 20.35 18.29 -8.70
N ASP A 267 19.16 18.81 -9.00
CA ASP A 267 18.03 18.85 -8.07
C ASP A 267 17.59 17.44 -7.67
N LEU A 268 17.61 16.46 -8.58
CA LEU A 268 17.35 15.05 -8.25
C LEU A 268 18.46 14.45 -7.40
N LEU A 269 19.72 14.60 -7.82
CA LEU A 269 20.88 14.01 -7.13
C LEU A 269 21.04 14.55 -5.71
N LEU A 270 20.99 15.87 -5.56
CA LEU A 270 21.25 16.57 -4.30
C LEU A 270 19.99 16.79 -3.46
N GLY A 271 18.80 16.70 -4.05
CA GLY A 271 17.53 16.88 -3.35
C GLY A 271 16.93 15.59 -2.81
N SER A 272 17.44 14.42 -3.21
CA SER A 272 16.87 13.11 -2.85
C SER A 272 17.76 12.27 -1.94
N ILE A 273 17.28 11.09 -1.56
CA ILE A 273 18.07 10.12 -0.77
C ILE A 273 19.27 9.55 -1.54
N LEU A 274 19.46 9.88 -2.82
CA LEU A 274 20.63 9.47 -3.59
C LEU A 274 21.92 9.95 -2.93
N LYS A 275 21.96 11.15 -2.35
CA LYS A 275 23.15 11.66 -1.61
C LYS A 275 23.27 11.16 -0.16
N GLU A 276 22.25 10.51 0.38
CA GLU A 276 22.15 10.19 1.80
C GLU A 276 22.89 8.88 2.14
N ARG A 277 24.22 8.98 2.34
CA ARG A 277 25.11 7.83 2.59
C ARG A 277 24.66 6.90 3.72
N ASN A 278 24.04 7.46 4.77
CA ASN A 278 23.52 6.69 5.92
C ASN A 278 22.41 5.69 5.54
N LEU A 279 21.74 5.92 4.42
CA LEU A 279 20.66 5.06 3.91
C LEU A 279 21.18 4.00 2.92
N TYR A 280 22.45 4.05 2.48
CA TYR A 280 22.99 3.13 1.47
C TYR A 280 23.01 1.67 1.94
N LYS A 281 23.03 1.43 3.25
CA LYS A 281 22.91 0.08 3.82
C LYS A 281 21.59 -0.65 3.47
N TYR A 282 20.58 0.09 3.00
CA TYR A 282 19.27 -0.46 2.62
C TYR A 282 19.12 -0.65 1.11
N THR A 283 20.19 -0.55 0.32
CA THR A 283 20.12 -0.67 -1.14
C THR A 283 21.28 -1.46 -1.71
N LYS A 284 20.99 -2.25 -2.75
CA LYS A 284 22.03 -2.97 -3.50
C LYS A 284 22.85 -2.07 -4.42
N TYR A 285 22.43 -0.80 -4.59
CA TYR A 285 23.07 0.17 -5.47
C TYR A 285 24.15 1.01 -4.76
N LYS A 286 24.57 0.60 -3.55
CA LYS A 286 25.56 1.33 -2.73
C LYS A 286 26.79 1.74 -3.53
N ASP A 287 27.43 0.79 -4.24
CA ASP A 287 28.69 1.07 -4.94
C ASP A 287 28.51 2.11 -6.06
N ILE A 288 27.40 2.04 -6.81
CA ILE A 288 27.04 3.02 -7.83
C ILE A 288 26.84 4.41 -7.20
N LEU A 289 26.16 4.48 -6.06
CA LEU A 289 25.92 5.75 -5.38
C LEU A 289 27.23 6.34 -4.83
N GLU A 290 28.10 5.51 -4.25
CA GLU A 290 29.42 5.94 -3.78
C GLU A 290 30.30 6.45 -4.92
N GLU A 291 30.21 5.85 -6.11
CA GLU A 291 30.89 6.32 -7.32
C GLU A 291 30.35 7.67 -7.80
N ILE A 292 29.02 7.83 -7.90
CA ILE A 292 28.38 9.09 -8.30
C ILE A 292 28.78 10.26 -7.39
N PHE A 293 28.86 10.02 -6.08
CA PHE A 293 29.18 11.05 -5.08
C PHE A 293 30.63 10.98 -4.59
N LYS A 294 31.53 10.38 -5.37
CA LYS A 294 32.95 10.34 -5.03
C LYS A 294 33.52 11.75 -5.07
N GLU A 295 33.93 12.26 -3.92
CA GLU A 295 34.65 13.53 -3.82
C GLU A 295 35.97 13.39 -4.57
N GLN A 296 36.17 14.20 -5.61
CA GLN A 296 37.50 14.36 -6.20
C GLN A 296 38.35 15.11 -5.19
N LYS A 297 39.37 14.45 -4.63
CA LYS A 297 40.42 15.16 -3.88
C LYS A 297 41.04 16.16 -4.85
N GLN A 298 40.92 17.45 -4.53
CA GLN A 298 41.77 18.46 -5.14
C GLN A 298 43.21 18.17 -4.69
N GLU A 299 44.07 17.79 -5.63
CA GLU A 299 45.52 17.82 -5.47
C GLU A 299 46.03 19.25 -5.54
#